data_AF-A0A564Y7K0-F1
#
_entry.id   AF-A0A564Y7K0-F1
#
_cell.length_a   1.000
_cell.length_b   1.000
_cell.length_c   1.000
_cell.angle_alpha   90.00
_cell.angle_beta   90.00
_cell.angle_gamma   90.00
#
_symmetry.space_group_name_H-M   'P 1'
#
loop_
_entity.id
_entity.type
_entity.pdbx_description
1 polymer ?
#
loop_
_entity_poly.entity_id
_entity_poly.type
_entity_poly.pdbx_seq_one_letter_code
_entity_poly.pdbx_strand_id
1 'polypeptide(L)'
;MISEGLAAFTVALNFTANIYAKRPFYAKLFRTIPTVAFMYGVGRAIEYVVHKRKRTRLLVIEHYKSMFPDRVPQKEVKTYADVIAPWTPKR
;
A
#
# COMPACT_ATOMS: atom_id res chain seq x y z
N MET A 1 -1.52 6.94 0.50
CA MET A 1 -2.92 6.47 0.65
C MET A 1 -3.26 6.06 2.09
N ILE A 2 -2.33 5.53 2.89
CA ILE A 2 -2.57 5.21 4.31
C ILE A 2 -2.71 6.50 5.13
N SER A 3 -1.91 7.54 4.84
CA SER A 3 -2.00 8.83 5.56
C SER A 3 -3.32 9.55 5.33
N GLU A 4 -3.80 9.56 4.08
CA GLU A 4 -5.09 10.16 3.70
C GLU A 4 -6.26 9.34 4.26
N GLY A 5 -6.18 8.01 4.18
CA GLY A 5 -7.19 7.11 4.75
C GLY A 5 -7.32 7.26 6.26
N LEU A 6 -6.20 7.38 6.99
CA LEU A 6 -6.22 7.61 8.44
C LEU A 6 -6.78 8.98 8.79
N ALA A 7 -6.42 10.03 8.05
CA ALA A 7 -6.96 11.38 8.25
C ALA A 7 -8.47 11.43 8.01
N ALA A 8 -8.96 10.84 6.91
CA ALA A 8 -10.38 10.75 6.60
C ALA A 8 -11.14 9.93 7.66
N PHE A 9 -10.53 8.84 8.14
CA PHE A 9 -11.09 8.03 9.21
C PHE A 9 -11.23 8.83 10.51
N THR A 10 -10.22 9.60 10.93
CA THR A 10 -10.35 10.45 12.13
C THR A 10 -11.42 11.53 11.99
N VAL A 11 -11.57 12.11 10.80
CA VAL A 11 -12.67 13.06 10.53
C VAL A 11 -14.02 12.37 10.73
N ALA A 12 -14.22 11.21 10.12
CA ALA A 12 -15.46 10.44 10.25
C ALA A 12 -15.74 10.02 11.71
N LEU A 13 -14.72 9.59 12.45
CA LEU A 13 -14.82 9.19 13.86
C LEU A 13 -15.26 10.36 14.75
N ASN A 14 -14.66 11.54 14.55
CA ASN A 14 -15.02 12.72 15.33
C ASN A 14 -16.44 13.21 15.03
N PHE A 15 -16.86 13.17 13.75
CA PHE A 15 -18.22 13.56 13.38
C PHE A 15 -19.27 12.57 13.89
N THR A 16 -19.03 11.28 13.75
CA THR A 16 -19.93 10.24 14.30
C THR A 16 -20.02 10.32 15.83
N ALA A 17 -18.90 10.59 16.52
CA ALA A 17 -18.91 10.82 17.96
C ALA A 17 -19.72 12.07 18.36
N ASN A 18 -19.66 13.14 17.58
CA ASN A 18 -20.48 14.33 17.81
C ASN A 18 -21.98 14.04 17.60
N ILE A 19 -22.35 13.30 16.55
CA ILE A 19 -23.73 12.88 16.30
C ILE A 19 -24.25 12.01 17.44
N TYR A 20 -23.47 11.01 17.88
CA TYR A 20 -23.85 10.14 19.00
C TYR A 20 -24.05 10.92 20.30
N ALA A 21 -23.21 11.92 20.55
CA ALA A 21 -23.33 12.80 21.71
C ALA A 21 -24.44 13.87 21.58
N LYS A 22 -25.26 13.85 20.51
CA LYS A 22 -26.29 14.85 20.18
C LYS A 22 -25.72 16.28 20.12
N ARG A 23 -24.47 16.44 19.69
CA ARG A 23 -23.79 17.73 19.53
C ARG A 23 -23.84 18.16 18.06
N PRO A 24 -23.84 19.48 17.77
CA PRO A 24 -23.82 19.96 16.40
C PRO A 24 -22.55 19.49 15.67
N PHE A 25 -22.64 19.33 14.35
CA PHE A 25 -21.59 18.72 13.53
C PHE A 25 -20.24 19.47 13.63
N TYR A 26 -20.31 20.80 13.74
CA TYR A 26 -19.16 21.70 13.89
C TYR A 26 -18.59 21.77 15.32
N ALA A 27 -19.21 21.07 16.29
CA ALA A 27 -18.71 21.07 17.66
C ALA A 27 -17.27 20.51 17.72
N LYS A 28 -16.41 21.19 18.48
CA LYS A 28 -15.00 20.78 18.70
C LYS A 28 -14.14 20.75 17.42
N LEU A 29 -14.45 21.54 16.40
CA LEU A 29 -13.59 21.71 15.22
C LEU A 29 -12.12 22.02 15.57
N PHE A 30 -11.91 22.83 16.61
CA PHE A 30 -10.57 23.16 17.11
C PHE A 30 -9.79 21.94 17.64
N ARG A 31 -10.47 20.85 18.03
CA ARG A 31 -9.84 19.58 18.42
C ARG A 31 -9.70 18.63 17.24
N THR A 32 -10.63 18.63 16.30
CA THR A 32 -10.57 17.73 15.14
C THR A 32 -9.38 18.07 14.23
N ILE A 33 -9.16 19.34 13.92
CA ILE A 33 -8.05 19.78 13.05
C ILE A 33 -6.68 19.26 13.52
N PRO A 34 -6.23 19.49 14.77
CA PRO A 34 -4.93 18.97 15.22
C PRO A 34 -4.90 17.44 15.28
N THR A 35 -6.00 16.77 15.63
CA THR A 35 -6.04 15.28 15.63
C THR A 35 -5.92 14.69 14.23
N VAL A 36 -6.50 15.35 13.22
CA VAL A 36 -6.39 14.93 11.82
C VAL A 36 -4.95 15.12 11.33
N ALA A 37 -4.33 16.27 11.63
CA ALA A 37 -2.93 16.53 11.31
C ALA A 37 -1.99 15.51 11.96
N PHE A 38 -2.23 15.18 13.23
CA PHE A 38 -1.47 14.15 13.94
C PHE A 38 -1.60 12.78 13.28
N MET A 39 -2.83 12.33 12.99
CA MET A 39 -3.07 11.03 12.36
C MET A 39 -2.52 10.95 10.94
N TYR A 40 -2.53 12.06 10.20
CA TYR A 40 -1.88 12.15 8.91
C TYR A 40 -0.37 11.92 9.04
N GLY A 41 0.28 12.57 10.02
CA GLY A 41 1.69 12.38 10.33
C GLY A 41 2.03 10.94 10.71
N VAL A 42 1.22 10.31 11.56
CA VAL A 42 1.35 8.88 11.91
C VAL A 42 1.25 8.01 10.65
N GLY A 43 0.28 8.28 9.78
CA GLY A 43 0.14 7.54 8.53
C GLY A 43 1.34 7.67 7.60
N ARG A 44 1.95 8.85 7.51
CA ARG A 44 3.19 9.06 6.74
C ARG A 44 4.35 8.26 7.30
N ALA A 45 4.49 8.17 8.63
CA ALA A 45 5.52 7.35 9.26
C ALA A 45 5.32 5.85 8.96
N ILE A 46 4.08 5.37 9.01
CA ILE A 46 3.74 3.99 8.65
C ILE A 46 4.09 3.71 7.18
N GLU A 47 3.69 4.60 6.27
CA GLU A 47 4.02 4.47 4.85
C GLU A 47 5.53 4.38 4.63
N TYR A 48 6.29 5.26 5.28
CA TYR A 48 7.75 5.25 5.20
C TYR A 48 8.35 3.91 5.61
N VAL A 49 7.90 3.35 6.75
CA VAL A 49 8.38 2.05 7.24
C VAL A 49 8.01 0.92 6.27
N VAL A 50 6.78 0.90 5.75
CA VAL A 50 6.33 -0.10 4.79
C VAL A 50 7.13 -0.02 3.49
N HIS A 51 7.35 1.18 2.96
CA HIS A 51 8.15 1.38 1.76
C HIS A 51 9.61 0.97 1.98
N LYS A 52 10.20 1.31 3.13
CA LYS A 52 11.55 0.89 3.49
C LYS A 52 11.66 -0.63 3.53
N ARG A 53 10.71 -1.32 4.19
CA ARG A 53 10.69 -2.79 4.26
C ARG A 53 10.58 -3.43 2.87
N LYS A 54 9.70 -2.91 2.00
CA LYS A 54 9.56 -3.41 0.62
C LYS A 54 10.85 -3.24 -0.17
N ARG A 55 11.48 -2.06 -0.08
CA ARG A 55 12.75 -1.76 -0.75
C ARG A 55 13.87 -2.69 -0.27
N THR A 56 14.04 -2.82 1.05
CA THR A 56 15.06 -3.72 1.62
C THR A 56 14.84 -5.16 1.17
N ARG A 57 13.60 -5.64 1.13
CA ARG A 57 13.30 -6.99 0.64
C ARG A 57 13.74 -7.18 -0.82
N LEU A 58 13.46 -6.21 -1.70
CA LEU A 58 13.88 -6.27 -3.10
C LEU A 58 15.41 -6.29 -3.23
N LEU A 59 16.09 -5.40 -2.51
CA LEU A 59 17.56 -5.34 -2.51
C LEU A 59 18.19 -6.65 -2.03
N VAL A 60 17.63 -7.27 -0.99
CA VAL A 60 18.13 -8.57 -0.50
C VAL A 60 17.92 -9.67 -1.54
N ILE A 61 16.77 -9.68 -2.23
CA ILE A 61 16.50 -10.65 -3.30
C ILE A 61 17.48 -10.46 -4.46
N GLU A 62 17.68 -9.21 -4.91
CA GLU A 62 18.63 -8.89 -5.98
C GLU A 62 20.06 -9.26 -5.59
N HIS A 63 20.47 -8.93 -4.36
CA HIS A 63 21.78 -9.29 -3.84
C HIS A 63 21.98 -10.82 -3.79
N TYR A 64 20.99 -11.57 -3.30
CA TYR A 64 21.06 -13.03 -3.28
C TYR A 64 21.16 -13.62 -4.70
N LYS A 65 20.38 -13.11 -5.66
CA LYS A 65 20.47 -13.54 -7.06
C LYS A 65 21.85 -13.27 -7.65
N SER A 66 22.46 -12.13 -7.32
CA SER A 66 23.81 -11.78 -7.78
C SER A 66 24.91 -12.67 -7.19
N MET A 67 24.73 -13.15 -5.96
CA MET A 67 25.70 -14.00 -5.27
C MET A 67 25.62 -15.46 -5.73
N PHE A 68 24.44 -15.92 -6.16
CA PHE A 68 24.20 -17.31 -6.58
C PHE A 68 23.50 -17.37 -7.94
N PRO A 69 24.18 -16.97 -9.03
CA PRO A 69 23.59 -16.96 -10.37
C PRO A 69 23.13 -18.36 -10.81
N ASP A 70 23.88 -19.41 -10.44
CA ASP A 70 23.58 -20.80 -10.81
C ASP A 70 22.25 -21.33 -10.23
N ARG A 71 21.77 -20.73 -9.14
CA ARG A 71 20.51 -21.12 -8.49
C ARG A 71 19.28 -20.45 -9.11
N VAL A 72 19.49 -19.48 -10.00
CA VAL A 72 18.42 -18.72 -10.66
C VAL A 72 18.41 -19.13 -12.13
N PRO A 73 17.63 -20.15 -12.52
CA PRO A 73 17.59 -20.59 -13.91
C PRO A 73 17.12 -19.43 -14.79
N GLN A 74 17.95 -19.05 -15.76
CA GLN A 74 17.54 -18.10 -16.79
C GLN A 74 16.48 -18.79 -17.64
N LYS A 75 15.26 -18.27 -17.63
CA LYS A 75 14.24 -18.73 -18.58
C LYS A 75 14.67 -18.29 -19.97
N GLU A 76 14.93 -19.25 -20.84
CA GLU A 76 15.00 -19.01 -22.27
C GLU A 76 13.67 -18.41 -22.72
N VAL A 77 13.73 -17.22 -23.32
CA VAL A 77 12.54 -16.55 -23.86
C VAL A 77 12.20 -17.26 -25.16
N LYS A 78 11.23 -18.18 -25.10
CA LYS A 78 10.70 -18.85 -26.30
C LYS A 78 9.89 -17.84 -27.11
N THR A 79 10.15 -17.77 -28.41
CA THR A 79 9.34 -16.96 -29.33
C THR A 79 8.06 -17.72 -29.67
N TYR A 80 7.00 -17.03 -30.10
CA TYR A 80 5.76 -17.68 -30.56
C TYR A 80 5.98 -18.72 -31.68
N ALA A 81 7.07 -18.58 -32.45
CA ALA A 81 7.48 -19.55 -33.46
C ALA A 81 7.97 -20.88 -32.85
N ASP A 82 8.46 -20.87 -31.61
CA ASP A 82 9.06 -22.03 -30.92
C ASP A 82 8.04 -22.79 -30.05
N VAL A 83 6.81 -22.26 -29.95
CA VAL A 83 5.77 -22.80 -29.07
C VAL A 83 4.60 -23.33 -29.90
N ILE A 84 4.55 -24.65 -30.07
CA ILE A 84 3.38 -25.32 -30.65
C ILE A 84 2.33 -25.47 -29.54
N ALA A 85 1.38 -24.54 -29.50
CA ALA A 85 0.21 -24.63 -28.62
C ALA A 85 -0.98 -25.27 -29.38
N PRO A 86 -1.78 -26.12 -28.72
CA PRO A 86 -2.98 -26.68 -29.34
C PRO A 86 -3.97 -25.56 -29.67
N TRP A 87 -4.40 -25.46 -30.94
CA TRP A 87 -5.41 -24.51 -31.37
C TRP A 87 -6.81 -25.09 -31.15
N THR A 88 -7.60 -24.47 -30.26
CA THR A 88 -9.01 -24.80 -30.04
C THR A 88 -9.90 -23.68 -30.58
N PRO A 89 -10.40 -23.78 -31.82
CA PRO A 89 -11.33 -22.80 -32.37
C PRO A 89 -12.67 -22.87 -31.63
N LYS A 90 -13.23 -21.71 -31.28
CA LYS A 90 -14.65 -21.61 -30.92
C LYS A 90 -15.47 -21.76 -32.20
N ARG A 91 -16.32 -22.78 -32.24
CA ARG A 91 -17.34 -23.00 -33.27
C ARG A 91 -18.70 -22.62 -32.70
#